data_AF-A0A5A5TIX8-F1
#
_entry.id   AF-A0A5A5TIX8-F1
#
_cell.length_a   1.000
_cell.length_b   1.000
_cell.length_c   1.000
_cell.angle_alpha   90.00
_cell.angle_beta   90.00
_cell.angle_gamma   90.00
#
_symmetry.space_group_name_H-M   'P 1'
#
loop_
_entity.id
_entity.type
_entity.pdbx_description
1 polymer ?
#
loop_
_entity_poly.entity_id
_entity_poly.type
_entity_poly.pdbx_seq_one_letter_code
_entity_poly.pdbx_strand_id
1 'polypeptide(L)'
;MVLKPQQQDHRLHELGDFLRTRRARLTPEEVGLPRGSRRKTPGLRRAEVAQLMGVSVDWYTWLEQGRAITPSTQVLERLVQTLRLDANERTHLFLLSQQQAPPALLLEPEIVSPALQHFLDQFGIRPAFVSGRRWDILAWNDAGCAIFGDFHRMTTTRERNTIWRIFTEPLLRQYIVDWEEDARQLLAQFRSSCGRHPGDVQLTELIHDLLLCSPEFRAWWPDHEVRSGQEGRKTLNHPQLGHLIFERLTFQVFDTPDLKVTVYTPLEEADTPRKVEQLLEQWYLRVGQEPHPPQAVHHLTQTQQSGQDTVGLWLAACCKSVEGAWVANSDVMISYAHWCEAHGYEPKKAKGVSQSLAVHGLEISVNKRVVDEHRRRKMARGVRGLVIL
;
A
#
# COMPACT_ATOMS: atom_id res chain seq x y z
N MET A 1 21.46 13.27 -9.00
CA MET A 1 20.80 14.42 -9.64
C MET A 1 21.38 15.68 -9.00
N VAL A 2 22.15 16.49 -9.73
CA VAL A 2 22.72 17.74 -9.18
C VAL A 2 21.59 18.76 -9.10
N LEU A 3 21.20 19.17 -7.89
CA LEU A 3 20.18 20.21 -7.69
C LEU A 3 20.65 21.52 -8.33
N LYS A 4 19.70 22.30 -8.88
CA LYS A 4 20.01 23.65 -9.36
C LYS A 4 20.52 24.50 -8.19
N PRO A 5 21.49 25.42 -8.37
CA PRO A 5 22.09 26.21 -7.29
C PRO A 5 21.07 26.88 -6.36
N GLN A 6 19.97 27.39 -6.92
CA GLN A 6 18.88 28.02 -6.17
C GLN A 6 18.14 27.06 -5.21
N GLN A 7 17.99 25.78 -5.59
CA GLN A 7 17.37 24.76 -4.74
C GLN A 7 18.30 24.32 -3.61
N GLN A 8 19.61 24.31 -3.88
CA GLN A 8 20.63 24.01 -2.88
C GLN A 8 20.69 25.11 -1.81
N ASP A 9 20.64 26.38 -2.22
CA ASP A 9 20.64 27.52 -1.29
C ASP A 9 19.39 27.53 -0.42
N HIS A 10 18.20 27.29 -0.99
CA HIS A 10 16.95 27.24 -0.22
C HIS A 10 16.98 26.17 0.88
N ARG A 11 17.43 24.95 0.54
CA ARG A 11 17.55 23.84 1.48
C ARG A 11 18.53 24.14 2.62
N LEU A 12 19.66 24.79 2.33
CA LEU A 12 20.64 25.15 3.38
C LEU A 12 20.11 26.24 4.31
N HIS A 13 19.30 27.18 3.81
CA HIS A 13 18.59 28.13 4.66
C HIS A 13 17.58 27.42 5.58
N GLU A 14 16.82 26.47 5.03
CA GLU A 14 15.88 25.65 5.79
C GLU A 14 16.59 24.84 6.89
N LEU A 15 17.78 24.27 6.60
CA LEU A 15 18.64 23.63 7.60
C LEU A 15 19.00 24.58 8.73
N GLY A 16 19.41 25.81 8.40
CA GLY A 16 19.79 26.82 9.37
C GLY A 16 18.62 27.26 10.27
N ASP A 17 17.44 27.43 9.67
CA ASP A 17 16.22 27.77 10.40
C ASP A 17 15.78 26.62 11.30
N PHE A 18 15.79 25.38 10.80
CA PHE A 18 15.52 24.17 11.58
C PHE A 18 16.41 24.12 12.83
N LEU A 19 17.73 24.20 12.68
CA LEU A 19 18.68 24.19 13.80
C LEU A 19 18.44 25.32 14.79
N ARG A 20 18.11 26.53 14.30
CA ARG A 20 17.77 27.68 15.15
C ARG A 20 16.54 27.38 16.01
N THR A 21 15.50 26.76 15.43
CA THR A 21 14.29 26.40 16.18
C THR A 21 14.59 25.37 17.28
N ARG A 22 15.41 24.35 16.98
CA ARG A 22 15.77 23.29 17.92
C ARG A 22 16.62 23.82 19.07
N ARG A 23 17.60 24.65 18.75
CA ARG A 23 18.41 25.35 19.76
C ARG A 23 17.58 26.24 20.67
N ALA A 24 16.58 26.95 20.13
CA ALA A 24 15.75 27.86 20.92
C ALA A 24 14.81 27.16 21.90
N ARG A 25 14.49 25.87 21.68
CA ARG A 25 13.60 25.06 22.54
C ARG A 25 14.29 24.51 23.79
N LEU A 26 15.61 24.27 23.73
CA LEU A 26 16.36 23.72 24.86
C LEU A 26 16.89 24.81 25.78
N THR A 27 16.79 24.58 27.07
CA THR A 27 17.40 25.37 28.13
C THR A 27 18.80 24.86 28.46
N PRO A 28 19.70 25.70 29.01
CA PRO A 28 21.03 25.27 29.44
C PRO A 28 21.01 24.09 30.41
N GLU A 29 20.08 24.06 31.36
CA GLU A 29 20.07 23.02 32.38
C GLU A 29 19.65 21.67 31.83
N GLU A 30 18.77 21.64 30.84
CA GLU A 30 18.38 20.41 30.16
C GLU A 30 19.57 19.71 29.50
N VAL A 31 20.63 20.44 29.15
CA VAL A 31 21.87 19.90 28.57
C VAL A 31 23.06 19.95 29.56
N GLY A 32 22.79 20.13 30.85
CA GLY A 32 23.81 20.09 31.90
C GLY A 32 24.72 21.33 31.98
N LEU A 33 24.33 22.45 31.35
CA LEU A 33 25.03 23.72 31.43
C LEU A 33 24.41 24.65 32.48
N PRO A 34 25.20 25.48 33.18
CA PRO A 34 24.65 26.48 34.09
C PRO A 34 23.93 27.59 33.30
N ARG A 35 22.81 28.13 33.84
CA ARG A 35 22.08 29.25 33.19
C ARG A 35 22.95 30.48 32.88
N GLY A 36 23.97 30.73 33.71
CA GLY A 36 24.77 31.96 33.68
C GLY A 36 23.97 33.20 34.11
N SER A 37 24.63 34.32 34.40
CA SER A 37 23.96 35.56 34.82
C SER A 37 23.52 36.42 33.62
N ARG A 38 22.30 37.00 33.72
CA ARG A 38 21.68 37.99 32.80
C ARG A 38 21.57 37.54 31.32
N ARG A 39 20.60 36.66 31.03
CA ARG A 39 20.35 36.09 29.69
C ARG A 39 19.14 36.76 29.00
N LYS A 40 19.27 37.16 27.72
CA LYS A 40 18.18 37.72 26.88
C LYS A 40 17.49 36.68 25.99
N THR A 41 18.12 35.52 25.76
CA THR A 41 17.59 34.43 24.92
C THR A 41 17.16 33.28 25.83
N PRO A 42 15.91 32.80 25.78
CA PRO A 42 15.44 31.75 26.68
C PRO A 42 16.13 30.39 26.42
N GLY A 43 16.46 30.09 25.16
CA GLY A 43 17.13 28.83 24.79
C GLY A 43 18.66 28.88 24.79
N LEU A 44 19.27 27.82 24.24
CA LEU A 44 20.71 27.68 24.10
C LEU A 44 21.32 28.76 23.18
N ARG A 45 22.53 29.21 23.49
CA ARG A 45 23.34 30.11 22.65
C ARG A 45 24.15 29.29 21.64
N ARG A 46 24.55 29.91 20.52
CA ARG A 46 25.45 29.27 19.53
C ARG A 46 26.74 28.75 20.16
N ALA A 47 27.34 29.53 21.05
CA ALA A 47 28.55 29.14 21.75
C ALA A 47 28.35 27.90 22.66
N GLU A 48 27.18 27.75 23.26
CA GLU A 48 26.86 26.61 24.13
C GLU A 48 26.68 25.34 23.32
N VAL A 49 25.98 25.41 22.19
CA VAL A 49 25.88 24.26 21.28
C VAL A 49 27.25 23.91 20.71
N ALA A 50 28.05 24.90 20.28
CA ALA A 50 29.40 24.66 19.79
C ALA A 50 30.29 23.98 20.83
N GLN A 51 30.20 24.40 22.11
CA GLN A 51 30.90 23.76 23.22
C GLN A 51 30.48 22.30 23.41
N LEU A 52 29.17 22.01 23.47
CA LEU A 52 28.65 20.64 23.62
C LEU A 52 29.05 19.73 22.45
N MET A 53 29.10 20.31 21.25
CA MET A 53 29.50 19.64 20.01
C MET A 53 31.02 19.44 19.88
N GLY A 54 31.83 20.16 20.66
CA GLY A 54 33.29 20.20 20.48
C GLY A 54 33.73 20.79 19.14
N VAL A 55 33.02 21.80 18.64
CA VAL A 55 33.32 22.52 17.37
C VAL A 55 33.52 24.01 17.63
N SER A 56 34.09 24.75 16.68
CA SER A 56 34.21 26.21 16.84
C SER A 56 32.85 26.91 16.73
N VAL A 57 32.72 28.02 17.44
CA VAL A 57 31.50 28.86 17.42
C VAL A 57 31.20 29.36 16.00
N ASP A 58 32.24 29.72 15.25
CA ASP A 58 32.12 30.17 13.86
C ASP A 58 31.60 29.07 12.95
N TRP A 59 32.08 27.82 13.13
CA TRP A 59 31.61 26.68 12.35
C TRP A 59 30.10 26.43 12.57
N TYR A 60 29.65 26.42 13.83
CA TYR A 60 28.23 26.27 14.13
C TYR A 60 27.40 27.47 13.63
N THR A 61 27.97 28.67 13.66
CA THR A 61 27.33 29.87 13.11
C THR A 61 27.16 29.77 11.60
N TRP A 62 28.15 29.27 10.86
CA TRP A 62 28.04 29.04 9.42
C TRP A 62 26.99 27.98 9.07
N LEU A 63 26.89 26.93 9.89
CA LEU A 63 25.85 25.91 9.74
C LEU A 63 24.45 26.52 9.89
N GLU A 64 24.22 27.31 10.94
CA GLU A 64 22.93 28.00 11.17
C GLU A 64 22.61 29.11 10.15
N GLN A 65 23.63 29.61 9.44
CA GLN A 65 23.47 30.60 8.36
C GLN A 65 23.20 29.94 7.00
N GLY A 66 23.18 28.62 6.92
CA GLY A 66 22.97 27.92 5.64
C GLY A 66 24.13 28.09 4.66
N ARG A 67 25.35 28.31 5.15
CA ARG A 67 26.53 28.30 4.27
C ARG A 67 26.76 26.91 3.70
N ALA A 68 27.36 26.84 2.51
CA ALA A 68 27.72 25.59 1.84
C ALA A 68 28.90 24.88 2.54
N ILE A 69 28.62 24.33 3.72
CA ILE A 69 29.51 23.42 4.45
C ILE A 69 28.86 22.04 4.51
N THR A 70 29.66 20.99 4.36
CA THR A 70 29.18 19.61 4.38
C THR A 70 29.58 18.95 5.70
N PRO A 71 28.70 18.95 6.72
CA PRO A 71 29.00 18.26 7.97
C PRO A 71 29.04 16.74 7.75
N SER A 72 30.00 16.07 8.38
CA SER A 72 30.06 14.61 8.35
C SER A 72 28.88 14.00 9.09
N THR A 73 28.56 12.74 8.77
CA THR A 73 27.55 11.93 9.48
C THR A 73 27.77 11.96 10.99
N GLN A 74 29.02 11.79 11.44
CA GLN A 74 29.36 11.81 12.86
C GLN A 74 29.02 13.16 13.52
N VAL A 75 29.23 14.28 12.81
CA VAL A 75 28.86 15.61 13.32
C VAL A 75 27.34 15.77 13.36
N LEU A 76 26.61 15.26 12.38
CA LEU A 76 25.14 15.27 12.41
C LEU A 76 24.58 14.42 13.57
N GLU A 77 25.13 13.24 13.84
CA GLU A 77 24.71 12.43 14.99
C GLU A 77 24.97 13.14 16.32
N ARG A 78 26.13 13.82 16.45
CA ARG A 78 26.39 14.61 17.65
C ARG A 78 25.40 15.77 17.80
N LEU A 79 24.94 16.37 16.70
CA LEU A 79 23.88 17.39 16.74
C LEU A 79 22.54 16.81 17.20
N VAL A 80 22.18 15.62 16.71
CA VAL A 80 20.97 14.89 17.16
C VAL A 80 21.01 14.71 18.67
N GLN A 81 22.13 14.22 19.21
CA GLN A 81 22.27 13.99 20.66
C GLN A 81 22.29 15.30 21.46
N THR A 82 23.04 16.31 20.99
CA THR A 82 23.19 17.61 21.66
C THR A 82 21.87 18.39 21.70
N LEU A 83 21.12 18.35 20.60
CA LEU A 83 19.83 19.03 20.47
C LEU A 83 18.65 18.14 20.83
N ARG A 84 18.90 16.92 21.35
CA ARG A 84 17.89 15.94 21.76
C ARG A 84 16.78 15.75 20.72
N LEU A 85 17.18 15.63 19.45
CA LEU A 85 16.25 15.46 18.33
C LEU A 85 15.60 14.07 18.39
N ASP A 86 14.30 14.01 18.12
CA ASP A 86 13.60 12.74 17.94
C ASP A 86 13.94 12.07 16.59
N ALA A 87 13.37 10.89 16.33
CA ALA A 87 13.64 10.11 15.12
C ALA A 87 13.23 10.84 13.81
N ASN A 88 12.13 11.60 13.83
CA ASN A 88 11.64 12.36 12.68
C ASN A 88 12.54 13.57 12.42
N GLU A 89 12.92 14.25 13.49
CA GLU A 89 13.80 15.42 13.46
C GLU A 89 15.22 15.06 13.03
N ARG A 90 15.72 13.89 13.46
CA ARG A 90 16.95 13.30 12.96
C ARG A 90 16.87 13.03 11.46
N THR A 91 15.80 12.40 10.99
CA THR A 91 15.60 12.13 9.56
C THR A 91 15.58 13.43 8.76
N HIS A 92 14.84 14.42 9.23
CA HIS A 92 14.75 15.72 8.58
C HIS A 92 16.09 16.46 8.55
N LEU A 93 16.88 16.43 9.64
CA LEU A 93 18.24 16.99 9.68
C LEU A 93 19.14 16.41 8.58
N PHE A 94 19.10 15.09 8.40
CA PHE A 94 19.93 14.39 7.42
C PHE A 94 19.47 14.65 5.98
N LEU A 95 18.16 14.71 5.72
CA LEU A 95 17.63 15.12 4.43
C LEU A 95 18.03 16.56 4.08
N LEU A 96 17.90 17.49 5.03
CA LEU A 96 18.28 18.89 4.85
C LEU A 96 19.79 19.09 4.73
N SER A 97 20.62 18.20 5.30
CA SER A 97 22.09 18.35 5.26
C SER A 97 22.74 17.58 4.11
N GLN A 98 22.47 16.28 4.00
CA GLN A 98 23.15 15.35 3.09
C GLN A 98 22.27 14.86 1.94
N GLN A 99 20.97 15.21 1.92
CA GLN A 99 19.99 14.69 0.93
C GLN A 99 19.86 13.16 0.98
N GLN A 100 20.16 12.58 2.13
CA GLN A 100 20.11 11.14 2.38
C GLN A 100 19.46 10.91 3.73
N ALA A 101 18.77 9.78 3.88
CA ALA A 101 18.27 9.35 5.18
C ALA A 101 19.45 9.04 6.12
N PRO A 102 19.30 9.24 7.44
CA PRO A 102 20.36 8.95 8.37
C PRO A 102 20.68 7.44 8.40
N PRO A 103 21.94 7.03 8.64
CA PRO A 103 22.28 5.62 8.83
C PRO A 103 21.47 5.01 9.98
N ALA A 104 21.08 3.74 9.94
CA ALA A 104 20.43 3.13 11.11
C ALA A 104 21.42 3.06 12.30
N LEU A 105 21.08 3.66 13.46
CA LEU A 105 21.94 3.64 14.67
C LEU A 105 21.93 2.27 15.33
N LEU A 106 20.79 1.59 15.27
CA LEU A 106 20.57 0.19 15.60
C LEU A 106 19.48 -0.31 14.64
N LEU A 107 19.62 -1.54 14.15
CA LEU A 107 18.57 -2.16 13.36
C LEU A 107 17.42 -2.52 14.32
N GLU A 108 16.48 -1.58 14.50
CA GLU A 108 15.24 -1.85 15.22
C GLU A 108 14.56 -3.11 14.65
N PRO A 109 13.90 -3.92 15.48
CA PRO A 109 13.12 -5.06 15.02
C PRO A 109 12.06 -4.60 14.01
N GLU A 110 11.93 -5.33 12.91
CA GLU A 110 10.93 -5.05 11.89
C GLU A 110 9.59 -5.60 12.36
N ILE A 111 8.79 -4.73 12.98
CA ILE A 111 7.50 -5.11 13.54
C ILE A 111 6.40 -4.78 12.53
N VAL A 112 5.65 -5.79 12.13
CA VAL A 112 4.42 -5.62 11.35
C VAL A 112 3.30 -5.20 12.30
N SER A 113 2.67 -4.06 12.02
CA SER A 113 1.56 -3.60 12.85
C SER A 113 0.31 -4.45 12.63
N PRO A 114 -0.57 -4.59 13.65
CA PRO A 114 -1.85 -5.29 13.47
C PRO A 114 -2.71 -4.68 12.35
N ALA A 115 -2.64 -3.35 12.16
CA ALA A 115 -3.34 -2.67 11.07
C ALA A 115 -2.82 -3.10 9.68
N LEU A 116 -1.50 -3.30 9.54
CA LEU A 116 -0.90 -3.78 8.31
C LEU A 116 -1.27 -5.24 8.04
N GLN A 117 -1.27 -6.11 9.06
CA GLN A 117 -1.77 -7.48 8.90
C GLN A 117 -3.23 -7.50 8.47
N HIS A 118 -4.11 -6.74 9.15
CA HIS A 118 -5.52 -6.64 8.78
C HIS A 118 -5.70 -6.17 7.32
N PHE A 119 -4.87 -5.22 6.87
CA PHE A 119 -4.87 -4.79 5.48
C PHE A 119 -4.50 -5.92 4.50
N LEU A 120 -3.52 -6.77 4.84
CA LEU A 120 -3.18 -7.94 4.02
C LEU A 120 -4.36 -8.92 3.92
N ASP A 121 -5.06 -9.13 5.02
CA ASP A 121 -6.15 -10.10 5.11
C ASP A 121 -7.36 -9.69 4.24
N GLN A 122 -7.50 -8.41 3.87
CA GLN A 122 -8.58 -7.89 3.01
C GLN A 122 -8.41 -8.20 1.51
N PHE A 123 -7.24 -8.71 1.08
CA PHE A 123 -6.92 -8.87 -0.35
C PHE A 123 -7.58 -10.08 -1.04
N GLY A 124 -8.09 -11.03 -0.26
CA GLY A 124 -8.85 -12.19 -0.74
C GLY A 124 -8.01 -13.08 -1.61
N ILE A 125 -8.46 -13.29 -2.84
CA ILE A 125 -7.79 -14.13 -3.83
C ILE A 125 -6.48 -13.54 -4.36
N ARG A 126 -6.04 -12.38 -3.85
CA ARG A 126 -4.79 -11.72 -4.24
C ARG A 126 -3.71 -12.10 -3.22
N PRO A 127 -2.74 -12.96 -3.60
CA PRO A 127 -1.63 -13.28 -2.72
C PRO A 127 -0.88 -12.01 -2.31
N ALA A 128 -0.69 -11.85 -1.01
CA ALA A 128 0.00 -10.69 -0.47
C ALA A 128 0.91 -11.06 0.71
N PHE A 129 2.05 -10.39 0.79
CA PHE A 129 2.98 -10.54 1.91
C PHE A 129 3.77 -9.26 2.16
N VAL A 130 4.30 -9.15 3.38
CA VAL A 130 5.25 -8.12 3.79
C VAL A 130 6.63 -8.75 3.90
N SER A 131 7.60 -8.15 3.22
CA SER A 131 9.02 -8.48 3.37
C SER A 131 9.77 -7.38 4.09
N GLY A 132 10.71 -7.75 4.97
CA GLY A 132 11.64 -6.82 5.59
C GLY A 132 12.82 -6.44 4.69
N ARG A 133 13.75 -5.64 5.25
CA ARG A 133 15.00 -5.16 4.64
C ARG A 133 15.89 -6.27 4.12
N ARG A 134 15.88 -7.43 4.79
CA ARG A 134 16.64 -8.63 4.41
C ARG A 134 15.90 -9.55 3.45
N TRP A 135 14.67 -9.21 3.07
CA TRP A 135 13.77 -10.02 2.24
C TRP A 135 13.20 -11.25 2.93
N ASP A 136 13.23 -11.25 4.26
CA ASP A 136 12.48 -12.17 5.11
C ASP A 136 10.99 -11.85 5.01
N ILE A 137 10.15 -12.86 4.81
CA ILE A 137 8.70 -12.70 4.83
C ILE A 137 8.24 -12.62 6.29
N LEU A 138 7.69 -11.48 6.68
CA LEU A 138 7.33 -11.13 8.07
C LEU A 138 5.82 -11.25 8.33
N ALA A 139 5.00 -11.06 7.30
CA ALA A 139 3.55 -11.19 7.36
C ALA A 139 2.99 -11.57 5.99
N TRP A 140 1.80 -12.18 5.96
CA TRP A 140 1.19 -12.73 4.75
C TRP A 140 -0.31 -12.92 4.96
N ASN A 141 -1.04 -13.07 3.85
CA ASN A 141 -2.43 -13.55 3.87
C ASN A 141 -2.52 -15.01 3.43
N ASP A 142 -3.70 -15.63 3.54
CA ASP A 142 -3.93 -17.02 3.18
C ASP A 142 -3.63 -17.31 1.71
N ALA A 143 -3.97 -16.39 0.80
CA ALA A 143 -3.64 -16.53 -0.62
C ALA A 143 -2.13 -16.54 -0.87
N GLY A 144 -1.38 -15.77 -0.08
CA GLY A 144 0.07 -15.80 -0.03
C GLY A 144 0.59 -17.19 0.34
N CYS A 145 0.07 -17.79 1.41
CA CYS A 145 0.42 -19.15 1.81
C CYS A 145 0.04 -20.20 0.77
N ALA A 146 -1.17 -20.11 0.22
CA ALA A 146 -1.67 -21.07 -0.76
C ALA A 146 -0.81 -21.08 -2.04
N ILE A 147 -0.37 -19.91 -2.51
CA ILE A 147 0.37 -19.76 -3.77
C ILE A 147 1.89 -19.89 -3.60
N PHE A 148 2.48 -19.36 -2.52
CA PHE A 148 3.94 -19.32 -2.36
C PHE A 148 4.48 -20.32 -1.34
N GLY A 149 3.61 -21.10 -0.70
CA GLY A 149 3.95 -22.10 0.30
C GLY A 149 3.57 -21.67 1.71
N ASP A 150 3.34 -22.66 2.58
CA ASP A 150 2.85 -22.46 3.94
C ASP A 150 3.91 -21.79 4.83
N PHE A 151 3.82 -20.46 4.95
CA PHE A 151 4.73 -19.67 5.77
C PHE A 151 4.57 -19.94 7.27
N HIS A 152 3.42 -20.43 7.74
CA HIS A 152 3.21 -20.77 9.15
C HIS A 152 4.08 -21.95 9.58
N ARG A 153 4.31 -22.90 8.67
CA ARG A 153 5.14 -24.09 8.93
C ARG A 153 6.64 -23.84 8.84
N MET A 154 7.06 -22.73 8.23
CA MET A 154 8.45 -22.32 8.19
C MET A 154 8.83 -21.74 9.56
N THR A 155 9.68 -22.42 10.30
CA THR A 155 9.97 -22.07 11.71
C THR A 155 11.12 -21.08 11.84
N THR A 156 11.97 -20.98 10.82
CA THR A 156 13.13 -20.08 10.81
C THR A 156 12.92 -18.90 9.86
N THR A 157 13.55 -17.77 10.19
CA THR A 157 13.59 -16.59 9.31
C THR A 157 14.21 -16.91 7.94
N ARG A 158 15.22 -17.79 7.92
CA ARG A 158 15.91 -18.22 6.70
C ARG A 158 14.98 -19.00 5.75
N GLU A 159 14.15 -19.91 6.28
CA GLU A 159 13.15 -20.63 5.48
C GLU A 159 12.13 -19.70 4.85
N ARG A 160 11.84 -18.55 5.47
CA ARG A 160 10.95 -17.51 4.94
C ARG A 160 11.65 -16.46 4.07
N ASN A 161 12.97 -16.54 3.90
CA ASN A 161 13.72 -15.55 3.13
C ASN A 161 13.54 -15.76 1.63
N THR A 162 13.02 -14.76 0.92
CA THR A 162 12.69 -14.87 -0.50
C THR A 162 13.92 -15.18 -1.37
N ILE A 163 15.06 -14.54 -1.06
CA ILE A 163 16.31 -14.74 -1.80
C ILE A 163 16.91 -16.11 -1.49
N TRP A 164 16.88 -16.53 -0.23
CA TRP A 164 17.28 -17.89 0.14
C TRP A 164 16.50 -18.93 -0.65
N ARG A 165 15.17 -18.85 -0.61
CA ARG A 165 14.29 -19.82 -1.25
C ARG A 165 14.50 -19.91 -2.75
N ILE A 166 14.54 -18.77 -3.46
CA ILE A 166 14.64 -18.80 -4.93
C ILE A 166 15.94 -19.46 -5.43
N PHE A 167 17.02 -19.37 -4.66
CA PHE A 167 18.32 -19.95 -5.03
C PHE A 167 18.55 -21.36 -4.49
N THR A 168 17.88 -21.76 -3.41
CA THR A 168 18.12 -23.05 -2.72
C THR A 168 17.00 -24.06 -2.84
N GLU A 169 15.77 -23.66 -3.15
CA GLU A 169 14.61 -24.54 -3.23
C GLU A 169 14.37 -25.01 -4.68
N PRO A 170 14.64 -26.30 -5.03
CA PRO A 170 14.54 -26.76 -6.42
C PRO A 170 13.13 -26.69 -6.98
N LEU A 171 12.11 -26.85 -6.12
CA LEU A 171 10.71 -26.77 -6.52
C LEU A 171 10.33 -25.38 -7.04
N LEU A 172 10.89 -24.31 -6.48
CA LEU A 172 10.63 -22.95 -6.96
C LEU A 172 11.16 -22.70 -8.37
N ARG A 173 12.23 -23.40 -8.77
CA ARG A 173 12.75 -23.32 -10.15
C ARG A 173 11.78 -23.87 -11.18
N GLN A 174 11.03 -24.91 -10.80
CA GLN A 174 10.00 -25.50 -11.67
C GLN A 174 8.69 -24.69 -11.62
N TYR A 175 8.45 -24.03 -10.48
CA TYR A 175 7.26 -23.24 -10.22
C TYR A 175 7.27 -21.87 -10.92
N ILE A 176 8.44 -21.24 -11.06
CA ILE A 176 8.57 -19.92 -11.67
C ILE A 176 8.88 -20.09 -13.16
N VAL A 177 8.03 -19.53 -14.03
CA VAL A 177 8.33 -19.47 -15.47
C VAL A 177 9.47 -18.49 -15.68
N ASP A 178 10.45 -18.88 -16.51
CA ASP A 178 11.67 -18.10 -16.75
C ASP A 178 12.44 -17.74 -15.46
N TRP A 179 12.57 -18.73 -14.58
CA TRP A 179 13.22 -18.60 -13.26
C TRP A 179 14.53 -17.82 -13.28
N GLU A 180 15.39 -17.99 -14.29
CA GLU A 180 16.67 -17.29 -14.37
C GLU A 180 16.51 -15.76 -14.45
N GLU A 181 15.57 -15.28 -15.26
CA GLU A 181 15.33 -13.84 -15.42
C GLU A 181 14.74 -13.24 -14.14
N ASP A 182 13.76 -13.93 -13.56
CA ASP A 182 13.14 -13.54 -12.29
C ASP A 182 14.17 -13.53 -11.14
N ALA A 183 15.02 -14.56 -11.04
CA ALA A 183 16.05 -14.66 -10.02
C ALA A 183 17.11 -13.58 -10.18
N ARG A 184 17.55 -13.27 -11.40
CA ARG A 184 18.46 -12.15 -11.67
C ARG A 184 17.85 -10.80 -11.31
N GLN A 185 16.57 -10.58 -11.63
CA GLN A 185 15.87 -9.36 -11.29
C GLN A 185 15.73 -9.17 -9.77
N LEU A 186 15.39 -10.23 -9.04
CA LEU A 186 15.35 -10.21 -7.57
C LEU A 186 16.73 -10.01 -6.97
N LEU A 187 17.78 -10.63 -7.53
CA LEU A 187 19.15 -10.47 -7.08
C LEU A 187 19.64 -9.02 -7.22
N ALA A 188 19.34 -8.37 -8.35
CA ALA A 188 19.68 -6.98 -8.59
C ALA A 188 19.01 -6.03 -7.56
N GLN A 189 17.74 -6.29 -7.23
CA GLN A 189 17.01 -5.54 -6.20
C GLN A 189 17.57 -5.80 -4.79
N PHE A 190 17.88 -7.06 -4.47
CA PHE A 190 18.47 -7.46 -3.21
C PHE A 190 19.81 -6.75 -2.98
N ARG A 191 20.68 -6.73 -4.00
CA ARG A 191 21.95 -6.01 -3.96
C ARG A 191 21.76 -4.52 -3.68
N SER A 192 20.80 -3.88 -4.36
CA SER A 192 20.49 -2.47 -4.13
C SER A 192 20.00 -2.20 -2.71
N SER A 193 19.27 -3.13 -2.07
CA SER A 193 18.89 -2.98 -0.66
C SER A 193 20.04 -3.23 0.31
N CYS A 194 20.97 -4.15 0.00
CA CYS A 194 22.11 -4.45 0.88
C CYS A 194 22.99 -3.22 1.12
N GLY A 195 23.18 -2.39 0.08
CA GLY A 195 23.98 -1.15 0.19
C GLY A 195 23.45 -0.13 1.20
N ARG A 196 22.18 -0.23 1.63
CA ARG A 196 21.57 0.67 2.62
C ARG A 196 21.88 0.27 4.07
N HIS A 197 22.34 -0.96 4.31
CA HIS A 197 22.54 -1.52 5.65
C HIS A 197 23.92 -2.21 5.79
N PRO A 198 25.04 -1.49 5.64
CA PRO A 198 26.38 -2.08 5.61
C PRO A 198 26.85 -2.73 6.92
N GLY A 199 26.14 -2.55 8.03
CA GLY A 199 26.45 -3.14 9.35
C GLY A 199 25.61 -4.37 9.72
N ASP A 200 24.80 -4.90 8.80
CA ASP A 200 23.89 -6.00 9.08
C ASP A 200 24.60 -7.37 9.02
N VAL A 201 24.89 -7.95 10.19
CA VAL A 201 25.58 -9.25 10.31
C VAL A 201 24.78 -10.39 9.70
N GLN A 202 23.46 -10.46 9.93
CA GLN A 202 22.64 -11.57 9.41
C GLN A 202 22.48 -11.52 7.89
N LEU A 203 22.50 -10.30 7.32
CA LEU A 203 22.54 -10.11 5.87
C LEU A 203 23.88 -10.58 5.29
N THR A 204 24.99 -10.27 5.97
CA THR A 204 26.33 -10.73 5.57
C THR A 204 26.42 -12.25 5.61
N GLU A 205 25.91 -12.89 6.67
CA GLU A 205 25.81 -14.34 6.78
C GLU A 205 24.92 -14.94 5.68
N LEU A 206 23.77 -14.33 5.36
CA LEU A 206 22.90 -14.78 4.27
C LEU A 206 23.65 -14.82 2.93
N ILE A 207 24.37 -13.74 2.61
CA ILE A 207 25.15 -13.65 1.37
C ILE A 207 26.25 -14.71 1.37
N HIS A 208 26.97 -14.87 2.48
CA HIS A 208 28.01 -15.88 2.61
C HIS A 208 27.47 -17.29 2.37
N ASP A 209 26.38 -17.66 3.03
CA ASP A 209 25.76 -18.97 2.88
C ASP A 209 25.31 -19.19 1.43
N LEU A 210 24.62 -18.22 0.82
CA LEU A 210 24.17 -18.30 -0.57
C LEU A 210 25.32 -18.47 -1.56
N LEU A 211 26.43 -17.76 -1.34
CA LEU A 211 27.65 -17.94 -2.13
C LEU A 211 28.17 -19.37 -2.01
N LEU A 212 28.04 -20.03 -0.85
CA LEU A 212 28.50 -21.40 -0.67
C LEU A 212 27.57 -22.44 -1.32
N CYS A 213 26.25 -22.29 -1.19
CA CYS A 213 25.31 -23.35 -1.55
C CYS A 213 24.59 -23.17 -2.90
N SER A 214 24.63 -22.00 -3.54
CA SER A 214 24.05 -21.80 -4.88
C SER A 214 25.11 -21.46 -5.94
N PRO A 215 25.35 -22.35 -6.93
CA PRO A 215 26.24 -22.08 -8.05
C PRO A 215 25.82 -20.83 -8.85
N GLU A 216 24.52 -20.66 -9.09
CA GLU A 216 23.99 -19.52 -9.85
C GLU A 216 24.14 -18.21 -9.09
N PHE A 217 23.86 -18.20 -7.78
CA PHE A 217 24.12 -17.02 -6.95
C PHE A 217 25.60 -16.65 -6.98
N ARG A 218 26.50 -17.63 -6.84
CA ARG A 218 27.96 -17.41 -6.93
C ARG A 218 28.38 -16.83 -8.27
N ALA A 219 27.76 -17.27 -9.36
CA ALA A 219 28.06 -16.78 -10.70
C ALA A 219 27.52 -15.36 -10.95
N TRP A 220 26.30 -15.04 -10.50
CA TRP A 220 25.61 -13.78 -10.82
C TRP A 220 25.82 -12.67 -9.78
N TRP A 221 26.23 -13.00 -8.56
CA TRP A 221 26.49 -12.02 -7.51
C TRP A 221 27.59 -11.00 -7.89
N PRO A 222 28.70 -11.38 -8.56
CA PRO A 222 29.74 -10.46 -8.99
C PRO A 222 29.37 -9.53 -10.15
N ASP A 223 28.29 -9.77 -10.89
CA ASP A 223 27.97 -9.01 -12.10
C ASP A 223 27.45 -7.59 -11.82
N HIS A 224 27.19 -7.25 -10.55
CA HIS A 224 26.76 -5.92 -10.08
C HIS A 224 25.60 -5.28 -10.87
N GLU A 225 24.79 -6.06 -11.58
CA GLU A 225 23.61 -5.53 -12.27
C GLU A 225 22.65 -4.86 -11.27
N VAL A 226 22.22 -3.64 -11.60
CA VAL A 226 21.21 -2.89 -10.84
C VAL A 226 20.03 -2.66 -11.77
N ARG A 227 18.91 -3.33 -11.48
CA ARG A 227 17.66 -3.22 -12.22
C ARG A 227 16.56 -2.73 -11.29
N SER A 228 15.79 -1.72 -11.70
CA SER A 228 14.60 -1.26 -10.97
C SER A 228 13.42 -2.17 -11.31
N GLY A 229 13.02 -3.06 -10.41
CA GLY A 229 11.87 -3.95 -10.59
C GLY A 229 10.70 -3.54 -9.73
N GLN A 230 9.93 -2.52 -10.15
CA GLN A 230 8.84 -2.00 -9.30
C GLN A 230 7.49 -2.65 -9.58
N GLU A 231 7.22 -3.04 -10.83
CA GLU A 231 5.92 -3.57 -11.26
C GLU A 231 6.15 -4.57 -12.39
N GLY A 232 5.28 -5.56 -12.52
CA GLY A 232 5.39 -6.45 -13.68
C GLY A 232 4.53 -7.70 -13.62
N ARG A 233 4.43 -8.33 -14.78
CA ARG A 233 3.74 -9.61 -14.93
C ARG A 233 4.57 -10.71 -14.30
N LYS A 234 3.94 -11.53 -13.45
CA LYS A 234 4.52 -12.74 -12.87
C LYS A 234 3.77 -13.94 -13.40
N THR A 235 4.48 -14.90 -13.98
CA THR A 235 3.90 -16.15 -14.45
C THR A 235 4.45 -17.31 -13.64
N LEU A 236 3.55 -18.13 -13.13
CA LEU A 236 3.85 -19.31 -12.33
C LEU A 236 3.30 -20.55 -13.03
N ASN A 237 3.95 -21.69 -12.83
CA ASN A 237 3.50 -23.01 -13.24
C ASN A 237 3.16 -23.83 -11.99
N HIS A 238 1.94 -23.68 -11.50
CA HIS A 238 1.49 -24.33 -10.28
C HIS A 238 1.31 -25.84 -10.50
N PRO A 239 1.89 -26.73 -9.65
CA PRO A 239 1.91 -28.17 -9.90
C PRO A 239 0.54 -28.80 -10.10
N GLN A 240 -0.49 -28.23 -9.46
CA GLN A 240 -1.87 -28.71 -9.52
C GLN A 240 -2.77 -27.92 -10.50
N LEU A 241 -2.43 -26.65 -10.79
CA LEU A 241 -3.34 -25.72 -11.49
C LEU A 241 -2.78 -25.26 -12.85
N GLY A 242 -1.56 -25.66 -13.18
CA GLY A 242 -0.82 -25.22 -14.35
C GLY A 242 -0.51 -23.73 -14.28
N HIS A 243 -0.57 -23.06 -15.43
CA HIS A 243 -0.23 -21.64 -15.51
C HIS A 243 -1.16 -20.76 -14.68
N LEU A 244 -0.53 -19.90 -13.87
CA LEU A 244 -1.14 -18.81 -13.14
C LEU A 244 -0.42 -17.51 -13.50
N ILE A 245 -1.18 -16.44 -13.71
CA ILE A 245 -0.64 -15.17 -14.21
C ILE A 245 -1.12 -14.05 -13.30
N PHE A 246 -0.16 -13.27 -12.82
CA PHE A 246 -0.40 -12.17 -11.90
C PHE A 246 0.22 -10.87 -12.39
N GLU A 247 -0.37 -9.76 -12.00
CA GLU A 247 0.27 -8.46 -11.98
C GLU A 247 0.82 -8.20 -10.57
N ARG A 248 2.12 -7.95 -10.47
CA ARG A 248 2.82 -7.70 -9.20
C ARG A 248 3.00 -6.21 -8.97
N LEU A 249 2.63 -5.76 -7.78
CA LEU A 249 2.89 -4.42 -7.27
C LEU A 249 3.60 -4.51 -5.91
N THR A 250 4.59 -3.65 -5.70
CA THR A 250 5.32 -3.56 -4.43
C THR A 250 5.34 -2.13 -3.90
N PHE A 251 4.88 -1.94 -2.66
CA PHE A 251 4.81 -0.67 -1.96
C PHE A 251 5.76 -0.65 -0.77
N GLN A 252 6.30 0.52 -0.41
CA GLN A 252 7.01 0.71 0.87
C GLN A 252 6.05 1.28 1.91
N VAL A 253 6.13 0.79 3.14
CA VAL A 253 5.35 1.35 4.25
C VAL A 253 5.96 2.68 4.67
N PHE A 254 5.16 3.74 4.74
CA PHE A 254 5.65 5.10 4.99
C PHE A 254 6.38 5.23 6.34
N ASP A 255 5.76 4.75 7.42
CA ASP A 255 6.31 4.84 8.77
C ASP A 255 7.48 3.86 9.00
N THR A 256 7.58 2.80 8.17
CA THR A 256 8.64 1.79 8.24
C THR A 256 9.17 1.47 6.83
N PRO A 257 10.03 2.33 6.24
CA PRO A 257 10.47 2.20 4.84
C PRO A 257 11.20 0.91 4.47
N ASP A 258 11.69 0.18 5.49
CA ASP A 258 12.31 -1.13 5.38
C ASP A 258 11.28 -2.24 5.06
N LEU A 259 10.02 -2.04 5.47
CA LEU A 259 8.92 -2.94 5.15
C LEU A 259 8.39 -2.67 3.74
N LYS A 260 8.26 -3.75 2.97
CA LYS A 260 7.67 -3.73 1.64
C LYS A 260 6.46 -4.64 1.58
N VAL A 261 5.34 -4.12 1.11
CA VAL A 261 4.13 -4.89 0.84
C VAL A 261 4.15 -5.29 -0.63
N THR A 262 4.09 -6.58 -0.93
CA THR A 262 3.95 -7.07 -2.30
C THR A 262 2.59 -7.74 -2.48
N VAL A 263 1.87 -7.34 -3.52
CA VAL A 263 0.54 -7.86 -3.86
C VAL A 263 0.58 -8.41 -5.28
N TYR A 264 -0.04 -9.57 -5.48
CA TYR A 264 -0.19 -10.23 -6.76
C TYR A 264 -1.67 -10.23 -7.15
N THR A 265 -2.05 -9.42 -8.12
CA THR A 265 -3.41 -9.40 -8.65
C THR A 265 -3.55 -10.48 -9.71
N PRO A 266 -4.42 -11.49 -9.54
CA PRO A 266 -4.62 -12.51 -10.56
C PRO A 266 -5.23 -11.88 -11.81
N LEU A 267 -4.67 -12.20 -12.97
CA LEU A 267 -5.15 -11.72 -14.26
C LEU A 267 -6.11 -12.73 -14.89
N GLU A 268 -7.12 -12.27 -15.61
CA GLU A 268 -8.17 -13.12 -16.24
C GLU A 268 -7.57 -14.21 -17.15
N GLU A 269 -6.38 -13.97 -17.71
CA GLU A 269 -5.65 -14.96 -18.48
C GLU A 269 -5.40 -16.26 -17.71
N ALA A 270 -5.42 -17.37 -18.46
CA ALA A 270 -5.26 -18.72 -17.92
C ALA A 270 -6.26 -19.09 -16.81
N ASP A 271 -7.39 -18.37 -16.71
CA ASP A 271 -8.43 -18.61 -15.69
C ASP A 271 -7.86 -18.48 -14.26
N THR A 272 -6.87 -17.59 -14.09
CA THR A 272 -6.10 -17.47 -12.83
C THR A 272 -7.00 -17.14 -11.64
N PRO A 273 -7.95 -16.17 -11.69
CA PRO A 273 -8.77 -15.83 -10.53
C PRO A 273 -9.54 -17.03 -9.99
N ARG A 274 -10.25 -17.76 -10.87
CA ARG A 274 -11.03 -18.95 -10.51
C ARG A 274 -10.15 -20.08 -9.97
N LYS A 275 -8.97 -20.29 -10.54
CA LYS A 275 -8.01 -21.28 -10.04
C LYS A 275 -7.50 -20.95 -8.64
N VAL A 276 -7.25 -19.67 -8.36
CA VAL A 276 -6.82 -19.22 -7.02
C VAL A 276 -7.96 -19.37 -6.00
N GLU A 277 -9.20 -19.06 -6.38
CA GLU A 277 -10.39 -19.33 -5.54
C GLU A 277 -10.48 -20.81 -5.15
N GLN A 278 -10.36 -21.71 -6.14
CA GLN A 278 -10.37 -23.16 -5.89
C GLN A 278 -9.24 -23.62 -4.98
N LEU A 279 -8.05 -23.04 -5.14
CA LEU A 279 -6.92 -23.35 -4.28
C LEU A 279 -7.15 -22.90 -2.84
N LEU A 280 -7.76 -21.73 -2.66
CA LEU A 280 -8.08 -21.17 -1.36
C LEU A 280 -9.16 -21.98 -0.64
N GLU A 281 -10.19 -22.43 -1.34
CA GLU A 281 -11.19 -23.34 -0.77
C GLU A 281 -10.52 -24.61 -0.23
N GLN A 282 -9.60 -25.21 -0.99
CA GLN A 282 -8.82 -26.38 -0.56
C GLN A 282 -7.87 -26.06 0.60
N TRP A 283 -7.30 -24.86 0.61
CA TRP A 283 -6.43 -24.38 1.69
C TRP A 283 -7.19 -24.33 3.00
N TYR A 284 -8.35 -23.67 3.05
CA TYR A 284 -9.19 -23.56 4.25
C TYR A 284 -9.59 -24.93 4.80
N LEU A 285 -10.00 -25.85 3.92
CA LEU A 285 -10.30 -27.23 4.30
C LEU A 285 -9.10 -27.94 4.96
N ARG A 286 -7.87 -27.67 4.49
CA ARG A 286 -6.64 -28.29 5.02
C ARG A 286 -6.23 -27.72 6.38
N VAL A 287 -6.31 -26.40 6.57
CA VAL A 287 -5.87 -25.75 7.81
C VAL A 287 -6.91 -25.83 8.92
N GLY A 288 -8.08 -26.43 8.67
CA GLY A 288 -9.14 -26.63 9.67
C GLY A 288 -9.78 -25.31 10.13
N GLN A 289 -9.60 -24.24 9.36
CA GLN A 289 -10.30 -22.99 9.55
C GLN A 289 -11.57 -23.01 8.70
N GLU A 290 -12.70 -22.55 9.26
CA GLU A 290 -13.80 -22.13 8.41
C GLU A 290 -13.26 -21.09 7.43
N PRO A 291 -13.76 -21.05 6.18
CA PRO A 291 -13.34 -20.03 5.23
C PRO A 291 -13.40 -18.67 5.94
N HIS A 292 -12.23 -18.06 6.14
CA HIS A 292 -12.10 -16.62 6.27
C HIS A 292 -11.58 -16.10 4.94
N PRO A 293 -12.29 -16.30 3.80
CA PRO A 293 -12.08 -15.34 2.75
C PRO A 293 -12.35 -14.01 3.45
N PRO A 294 -11.57 -12.95 3.23
CA PRO A 294 -12.16 -11.64 3.42
C PRO A 294 -13.48 -11.76 2.69
N GLN A 295 -14.58 -11.64 3.44
CA GLN A 295 -15.89 -11.46 2.84
C GLN A 295 -15.59 -10.52 1.72
N ALA A 296 -15.68 -11.01 0.48
CA ALA A 296 -15.23 -10.24 -0.64
C ALA A 296 -15.77 -8.85 -0.37
N VAL A 297 -14.94 -7.83 -0.50
CA VAL A 297 -15.43 -6.46 -0.42
C VAL A 297 -16.35 -6.22 -1.65
N HIS A 298 -17.36 -7.08 -1.85
CA HIS A 298 -18.73 -6.73 -2.18
C HIS A 298 -19.36 -5.78 -1.18
N HIS A 299 -18.61 -5.30 -0.18
CA HIS A 299 -18.89 -4.05 0.50
C HIS A 299 -18.06 -2.87 -0.08
N LEU A 300 -18.08 -2.70 -1.41
CA LEU A 300 -18.78 -1.48 -1.80
C LEU A 300 -20.17 -1.70 -1.24
N THR A 301 -20.55 -0.99 -0.17
CA THR A 301 -21.95 -1.00 0.29
C THR A 301 -22.80 -0.97 -0.98
N GLN A 302 -23.93 -1.66 -1.10
CA GLN A 302 -24.78 -1.50 -2.31
C GLN A 302 -25.01 0.00 -2.68
N THR A 303 -24.88 0.87 -1.67
CA THR A 303 -24.77 2.33 -1.71
C THR A 303 -23.58 2.95 -2.48
N GLN A 304 -22.48 2.23 -2.73
CA GLN A 304 -21.26 2.70 -3.42
C GLN A 304 -21.03 2.01 -4.79
N GLN A 305 -21.62 0.83 -5.06
CA GLN A 305 -21.74 0.30 -6.44
C GLN A 305 -22.81 1.05 -7.24
N SER A 306 -23.74 1.70 -6.54
CA SER A 306 -24.63 2.66 -7.16
C SER A 306 -23.90 3.99 -7.37
N GLY A 307 -23.50 4.25 -8.61
CA GLY A 307 -23.81 5.57 -9.14
C GLY A 307 -25.33 5.75 -8.99
N GLN A 308 -25.72 6.33 -7.85
CA GLN A 308 -27.05 6.53 -7.28
C GLN A 308 -28.15 5.63 -7.86
N ASP A 309 -28.67 4.69 -7.06
CA ASP A 309 -29.89 3.98 -7.42
C ASP A 309 -31.09 4.92 -7.33
N THR A 310 -31.14 5.87 -8.25
CA THR A 310 -32.20 6.87 -8.40
C THR A 310 -33.57 6.21 -8.57
N VAL A 311 -33.62 4.98 -9.12
CA VAL A 311 -34.89 4.25 -9.28
C VAL A 311 -35.32 3.70 -7.93
N GLY A 312 -34.43 3.12 -7.13
CA GLY A 312 -34.72 2.73 -5.75
C GLY A 312 -35.12 3.91 -4.86
N LEU A 313 -34.42 5.04 -4.98
CA LEU A 313 -34.76 6.28 -4.26
C LEU A 313 -36.13 6.83 -4.68
N TRP A 314 -36.42 6.86 -5.97
CA TRP A 314 -37.74 7.24 -6.50
C TRP A 314 -38.83 6.27 -6.04
N LEU A 315 -38.59 4.96 -6.06
CA LEU A 315 -39.54 3.96 -5.58
C LEU A 315 -39.86 4.18 -4.10
N ALA A 316 -38.86 4.48 -3.28
CA ALA A 316 -39.05 4.77 -1.86
C ALA A 316 -39.80 6.08 -1.60
N ALA A 317 -39.56 7.12 -2.42
CA ALA A 317 -40.13 8.44 -2.22
C ALA A 317 -41.54 8.61 -2.82
N CYS A 318 -41.78 7.99 -3.98
CA CYS A 318 -42.94 8.28 -4.83
C CYS A 318 -43.80 7.06 -5.13
N CYS A 319 -43.47 5.87 -4.63
CA CYS A 319 -44.23 4.65 -4.91
C CYS A 319 -44.58 3.88 -3.64
N LYS A 320 -45.62 3.03 -3.75
CA LYS A 320 -45.92 1.98 -2.77
C LYS A 320 -46.03 0.65 -3.48
N SER A 321 -45.47 -0.39 -2.87
CA SER A 321 -45.67 -1.77 -3.32
C SER A 321 -47.08 -2.20 -2.99
N VAL A 322 -47.84 -2.59 -4.02
CA VAL A 322 -49.22 -3.06 -3.89
C VAL A 322 -49.40 -4.26 -4.79
N GLU A 323 -49.74 -5.40 -4.20
CA GLU A 323 -49.93 -6.65 -4.92
C GLU A 323 -51.06 -6.50 -5.95
N GLY A 324 -50.80 -6.92 -7.19
CA GLY A 324 -51.76 -6.82 -8.30
C GLY A 324 -51.94 -5.43 -8.91
N ALA A 325 -51.39 -4.36 -8.33
CA ALA A 325 -51.40 -3.03 -8.93
C ALA A 325 -50.60 -3.01 -10.24
N TRP A 326 -51.01 -2.17 -11.18
CA TRP A 326 -50.37 -2.04 -12.50
C TRP A 326 -50.33 -0.58 -12.92
N VAL A 327 -49.17 -0.14 -13.39
CA VAL A 327 -48.93 1.24 -13.87
C VAL A 327 -48.33 1.19 -15.27
N ALA A 328 -48.77 2.05 -16.18
CA ALA A 328 -48.24 2.06 -17.54
C ALA A 328 -46.78 2.53 -17.56
N ASN A 329 -45.99 1.99 -18.50
CA ASN A 329 -44.57 2.36 -18.62
C ASN A 329 -44.39 3.87 -18.88
N SER A 330 -45.34 4.52 -19.56
CA SER A 330 -45.34 5.98 -19.76
C SER A 330 -45.34 6.72 -18.43
N ASP A 331 -46.20 6.30 -17.51
CA ASP A 331 -46.44 7.00 -16.25
C ASP A 331 -45.27 6.80 -15.29
N VAL A 332 -44.68 5.60 -15.31
CA VAL A 332 -43.42 5.29 -14.62
C VAL A 332 -42.29 6.20 -15.10
N MET A 333 -42.12 6.33 -16.42
CA MET A 333 -41.05 7.16 -16.98
C MET A 333 -41.24 8.65 -16.68
N ILE A 334 -42.48 9.15 -16.73
CA ILE A 334 -42.81 10.55 -16.42
C ILE A 334 -42.53 10.84 -14.93
N SER A 335 -43.06 10.01 -14.03
CA SER A 335 -42.88 10.20 -12.58
C SER A 335 -41.41 10.15 -12.18
N TYR A 336 -40.66 9.16 -12.71
CA TYR A 336 -39.23 9.02 -12.42
C TYR A 336 -38.42 10.19 -12.97
N ALA A 337 -38.71 10.68 -14.19
CA ALA A 337 -38.02 11.82 -14.77
C ALA A 337 -38.24 13.11 -13.98
N HIS A 338 -39.49 13.41 -13.57
CA HIS A 338 -39.79 14.56 -12.73
C HIS A 338 -39.09 14.49 -11.37
N TRP A 339 -39.07 13.30 -10.76
CA TRP A 339 -38.35 13.12 -9.49
C TRP A 339 -36.84 13.35 -9.65
N CYS A 340 -36.24 12.87 -10.74
CA CYS A 340 -34.82 13.10 -11.03
C CYS A 340 -34.51 14.58 -11.20
N GLU A 341 -35.32 15.31 -11.97
CA GLU A 341 -35.15 16.75 -12.19
C GLU A 341 -35.25 17.53 -10.87
N ALA A 342 -36.22 17.21 -10.02
CA ALA A 342 -36.41 17.85 -8.72
C ALA A 342 -35.25 17.63 -7.73
N HIS A 343 -34.47 16.55 -7.90
CA HIS A 343 -33.39 16.16 -6.99
C HIS A 343 -31.99 16.28 -7.62
N GLY A 344 -31.89 16.88 -8.82
CA GLY A 344 -30.60 17.14 -9.48
C GLY A 344 -29.95 15.89 -10.11
N TYR A 345 -30.73 14.88 -10.47
CA TYR A 345 -30.26 13.66 -11.12
C TYR A 345 -30.54 13.67 -12.63
N GLU A 346 -29.64 13.08 -13.42
CA GLU A 346 -29.88 12.80 -14.83
C GLU A 346 -30.71 11.51 -14.98
N PRO A 347 -31.90 11.54 -15.61
CA PRO A 347 -32.77 10.38 -15.67
C PRO A 347 -32.21 9.27 -16.58
N LYS A 348 -32.26 8.02 -16.10
CA LYS A 348 -31.90 6.84 -16.88
C LYS A 348 -32.82 6.68 -18.11
N LYS A 349 -32.27 6.14 -19.21
CA LYS A 349 -33.06 5.72 -20.39
C LYS A 349 -34.01 4.57 -20.03
N ALA A 350 -35.09 4.39 -20.80
CA ALA A 350 -36.14 3.38 -20.52
C ALA A 350 -35.63 1.95 -20.30
N LYS A 351 -34.60 1.51 -21.03
CA LYS A 351 -33.98 0.18 -20.83
C LYS A 351 -33.32 0.08 -19.45
N GLY A 352 -32.63 1.14 -19.01
CA GLY A 352 -31.99 1.20 -17.69
C GLY A 352 -33.00 1.25 -16.55
N VAL A 353 -34.09 2.00 -16.71
CA VAL A 353 -35.20 2.01 -15.74
C VAL A 353 -35.82 0.62 -15.61
N SER A 354 -36.13 -0.03 -16.73
CA SER A 354 -36.73 -1.38 -16.73
C SER A 354 -35.84 -2.41 -16.04
N GLN A 355 -34.53 -2.38 -16.30
CA GLN A 355 -33.58 -3.28 -15.65
C GLN A 355 -33.50 -3.01 -14.13
N SER A 356 -33.53 -1.74 -13.72
CA SER A 356 -33.53 -1.36 -12.30
C SER A 356 -34.80 -1.81 -11.59
N LEU A 357 -35.98 -1.67 -12.21
CA LEU A 357 -37.25 -2.13 -11.63
C LEU A 357 -37.30 -3.64 -11.44
N ALA A 358 -36.73 -4.41 -12.38
CA ALA A 358 -36.61 -5.85 -12.24
C ALA A 358 -35.70 -6.26 -11.07
N VAL A 359 -34.61 -5.51 -10.82
CA VAL A 359 -33.75 -5.70 -9.63
C VAL A 359 -34.52 -5.46 -8.32
N HIS A 360 -35.48 -4.54 -8.32
CA HIS A 360 -36.39 -4.26 -7.20
C HIS A 360 -37.57 -5.24 -7.09
N GLY A 361 -37.55 -6.36 -7.83
CA GLY A 361 -38.55 -7.42 -7.73
C GLY A 361 -39.90 -7.11 -8.40
N LEU A 362 -39.96 -6.08 -9.25
CA LEU A 362 -41.19 -5.71 -9.96
C LEU A 362 -41.33 -6.46 -11.28
N GLU A 363 -42.56 -6.84 -11.62
CA GLU A 363 -42.86 -7.48 -12.90
C GLU A 363 -42.92 -6.42 -14.02
N ILE A 364 -41.92 -6.41 -14.90
CA ILE A 364 -41.82 -5.47 -16.02
C ILE A 364 -42.46 -6.01 -17.31
N SER A 365 -42.83 -5.11 -18.22
CA SER A 365 -43.39 -5.44 -19.54
C SER A 365 -44.71 -6.23 -19.50
N VAL A 366 -45.48 -6.08 -18.43
CA VAL A 366 -46.80 -6.71 -18.26
C VAL A 366 -47.82 -5.99 -19.14
N ASN A 367 -48.43 -6.72 -20.06
CA ASN A 367 -49.44 -6.19 -20.97
C ASN A 367 -50.82 -6.13 -20.29
N LYS A 368 -51.48 -4.96 -20.32
CA LYS A 368 -52.85 -4.78 -19.81
C LYS A 368 -53.71 -4.04 -20.84
N ARG A 369 -54.99 -4.41 -20.97
CA ARG A 369 -55.97 -3.63 -21.73
C ARG A 369 -56.29 -2.36 -20.97
N VAL A 370 -56.06 -1.21 -21.59
CA VAL A 370 -56.37 0.11 -21.05
C VAL A 370 -57.27 0.87 -22.02
N VAL A 371 -58.01 1.84 -21.50
CA VAL A 371 -58.83 2.76 -22.29
C VAL A 371 -58.08 4.07 -22.38
N ASP A 372 -57.85 4.59 -23.59
CA ASP A 372 -57.20 5.89 -23.76
C ASP A 372 -58.18 7.06 -23.53
N GLU A 373 -57.64 8.28 -23.56
CA GLU A 373 -58.40 9.53 -23.38
C GLU A 373 -59.55 9.71 -24.39
N HIS A 374 -59.50 8.99 -25.52
CA HIS A 374 -60.51 9.01 -26.58
C HIS A 374 -61.48 7.83 -26.48
N ARG A 375 -61.53 7.16 -25.32
CA ARG A 375 -62.36 5.98 -25.01
C ARG A 375 -62.08 4.76 -25.91
N ARG A 376 -60.92 4.66 -26.55
CA ARG A 376 -60.53 3.50 -27.36
C ARG A 376 -59.79 2.48 -26.49
N ARG A 377 -60.10 1.19 -26.69
CA ARG A 377 -59.43 0.09 -26.00
C ARG A 377 -58.12 -0.23 -26.71
N LYS A 378 -56.99 -0.17 -25.99
CA LYS A 378 -55.66 -0.54 -26.50
C LYS A 378 -54.92 -1.43 -25.52
N MET A 379 -53.95 -2.19 -26.02
CA MET A 379 -52.98 -2.88 -25.16
C MET A 379 -51.85 -1.92 -24.79
N ALA A 380 -51.51 -1.83 -23.51
CA ALA A 380 -50.37 -1.07 -23.03
C ALA A 380 -49.42 -1.97 -22.23
N ARG A 381 -48.13 -1.67 -22.30
CA ARG A 381 -47.09 -2.29 -21.46
C ARG A 381 -46.92 -1.46 -20.20
N GLY A 382 -46.78 -2.15 -19.07
CA GLY A 382 -46.63 -1.53 -17.77
C GLY A 382 -45.83 -2.40 -16.81
N VAL A 383 -45.75 -1.91 -15.59
CA VAL A 383 -45.09 -2.55 -14.46
C VAL A 383 -46.16 -2.96 -13.46
N ARG A 384 -46.09 -4.20 -12.96
CA ARG A 384 -46.98 -4.71 -11.92
C ARG A 384 -46.26 -4.76 -10.57
N GLY A 385 -47.03 -4.53 -9.51
CA GLY A 385 -46.54 -4.57 -8.12
C GLY A 385 -46.26 -3.20 -7.51
N LEU A 386 -46.60 -2.10 -8.19
CA LEU A 386 -46.41 -0.74 -7.67
C LEU A 386 -47.60 0.17 -7.98
N VAL A 387 -47.76 1.21 -7.15
CA VAL A 387 -48.60 2.39 -7.38
C VAL A 387 -47.72 3.63 -7.21
N ILE A 388 -47.85 4.59 -8.13
CA ILE A 388 -47.21 5.92 -8.01
C ILE A 388 -48.13 6.81 -7.18
N LEU A 389 -47.58 7.48 -6.17
CA LEU A 389 -48.28 8.31 -5.18
C LEU A 389 -48.67 9.69 -5.70
#